data_AF-A0A382T0D1-F1
#
_entry.id   AF-A0A382T0D1-F1
#
_cell.length_a   1.000
_cell.length_b   1.000
_cell.length_c   1.000
_cell.angle_alpha   90.00
_cell.angle_beta   90.00
_cell.angle_gamma   90.00
#
_symmetry.space_group_name_H-M   'P 1'
#
loop_
_entity.id
_entity.type
_entity.pdbx_description
1 polymer ?
#
loop_
_entity_poly.entity_id
_entity_poly.type
_entity_poly.pdbx_seq_one_letter_code
_entity_poly.pdbx_strand_id
1 'polypeptide(L)'
;MVTISKLNNLPVLQKYDWDGLLLWTFIFEEGECLIHHEQVILPNGNILAICKETITAEENIYFNEDMVIDKIIEIEPLDNDQANIIWEWHFYDHLIQDYDPYMLNYGIISENPQLFNINAYNLLGDFTHLNCVDFNPDLNQIIFSSRSLNEIFIIDHSTTTLEAKGHIGGIYGKGGDFLYRWGNPINYNRGDILDQKLHAPHGVNWIDLDYP
;
A
#
# COMPACT_ATOMS: atom_id res chain seq x y z
N MET A 1 -18.87 11.44 -4.19
CA MET A 1 -17.60 10.93 -4.78
C MET A 1 -16.45 11.59 -4.03
N VAL A 2 -15.35 10.87 -3.79
CA VAL A 2 -14.07 11.46 -3.38
C VAL A 2 -13.14 11.42 -4.58
N THR A 3 -12.39 12.50 -4.83
CA THR A 3 -11.43 12.61 -5.92
C THR A 3 -10.09 13.10 -5.40
N ILE A 4 -9.03 12.71 -6.08
CA ILE A 4 -7.68 13.26 -5.92
C ILE A 4 -7.53 14.45 -6.85
N SER A 5 -6.94 15.55 -6.37
CA SER A 5 -6.54 16.68 -7.19
C SER A 5 -5.23 17.28 -6.67
N LYS A 6 -4.78 18.38 -7.29
CA LYS A 6 -3.62 19.15 -6.81
C LYS A 6 -3.99 20.61 -6.68
N LEU A 7 -3.60 21.22 -5.55
CA LEU A 7 -3.70 22.66 -5.31
C LEU A 7 -2.30 23.18 -5.00
N ASN A 8 -1.79 24.09 -5.83
CA ASN A 8 -0.43 24.63 -5.68
C ASN A 8 0.66 23.54 -5.55
N ASN A 9 0.54 22.47 -6.35
CA ASN A 9 1.38 21.26 -6.33
C ASN A 9 1.27 20.36 -5.08
N LEU A 10 0.47 20.74 -4.07
CA LEU A 10 0.15 19.87 -2.96
C LEU A 10 -0.97 18.89 -3.35
N PRO A 11 -0.91 17.63 -2.93
CA PRO A 11 -1.99 16.67 -3.12
C PRO A 11 -3.20 17.06 -2.28
N VAL A 12 -4.39 16.87 -2.85
CA VAL A 12 -5.66 17.25 -2.22
C VAL A 12 -6.66 16.11 -2.40
N LEU A 13 -7.40 15.80 -1.33
CA LEU A 13 -8.60 14.98 -1.39
C LEU A 13 -9.82 15.88 -1.36
N GLN A 14 -10.77 15.64 -2.25
CA GLN A 14 -11.98 16.45 -2.35
C GLN A 14 -13.21 15.57 -2.45
N LYS A 15 -14.24 15.91 -1.67
CA LYS A 15 -15.52 15.23 -1.70
C LYS A 15 -16.55 16.10 -2.43
N TYR A 16 -17.22 15.52 -3.41
CA TYR A 16 -18.28 16.16 -4.17
C TYR A 16 -19.59 15.36 -4.07
N ASP A 17 -20.72 16.05 -4.15
CA ASP A 17 -22.01 15.41 -4.47
C ASP A 17 -22.17 15.20 -5.98
N TRP A 18 -23.32 14.63 -6.38
CA TRP A 18 -23.63 14.36 -7.78
C TRP A 18 -23.96 15.61 -8.60
N ASP A 19 -24.31 16.72 -7.95
CA ASP A 19 -24.57 18.01 -8.59
C ASP A 19 -23.28 18.83 -8.78
N GLY A 20 -22.14 18.32 -8.31
CA GLY A 20 -20.82 18.95 -8.42
C GLY A 20 -20.53 19.96 -7.31
N LEU A 21 -21.32 19.97 -6.23
CA LEU A 21 -21.02 20.80 -5.06
C LEU A 21 -19.84 20.21 -4.31
N LEU A 22 -18.82 21.03 -4.05
CA LEU A 22 -17.71 20.68 -3.18
C LEU A 22 -18.22 20.64 -1.72
N LEU A 23 -18.15 19.46 -1.11
CA LEU A 23 -18.61 19.22 0.25
C LEU A 23 -17.48 19.30 1.28
N TRP A 24 -16.26 18.94 0.88
CA TRP A 24 -15.09 18.87 1.78
C TRP A 24 -13.80 18.85 0.96
N THR A 25 -12.76 19.48 1.46
CA THR A 25 -11.40 19.48 0.90
C THR A 25 -10.40 19.24 2.01
N PHE A 26 -9.40 18.40 1.76
CA PHE A 26 -8.28 18.22 2.66
C PHE A 26 -6.96 18.27 1.91
N ILE A 27 -6.03 19.05 2.45
CA ILE A 27 -4.71 19.31 1.90
C ILE A 27 -3.71 18.68 2.85
N PHE A 28 -2.88 17.78 2.35
CA PHE A 28 -1.82 17.15 3.14
C PHE A 28 -0.71 18.14 3.46
N GLU A 29 -0.03 17.90 4.57
CA GLU A 29 1.22 18.61 4.86
C GLU A 29 2.31 18.20 3.85
N GLU A 30 3.29 19.10 3.64
CA GLU A 30 4.39 18.82 2.73
C GLU A 30 5.21 17.62 3.22
N GLY A 31 5.31 16.59 2.38
CA GLY A 31 6.06 15.37 2.69
C GLY A 31 5.29 14.31 3.50
N GLU A 32 4.11 14.63 4.04
CA GLU A 32 3.28 13.66 4.78
C GLU A 32 2.79 12.53 3.88
N CYS A 33 2.29 12.92 2.71
CA CYS A 33 1.74 11.98 1.76
C CYS A 33 1.64 12.56 0.34
N LEU A 34 2.12 11.80 -0.65
CA LEU A 34 1.83 12.06 -2.05
C LEU A 34 0.79 11.07 -2.57
N ILE A 35 -0.49 11.40 -2.38
CA ILE A 35 -1.60 10.55 -2.84
C ILE A 35 -1.58 10.39 -4.36
N HIS A 36 -1.83 9.17 -4.82
CA HIS A 36 -1.92 8.85 -6.24
C HIS A 36 -2.84 7.64 -6.53
N HIS A 37 -3.32 7.60 -7.77
CA HIS A 37 -4.19 6.59 -8.38
C HIS A 37 -5.56 6.34 -7.73
N GLU A 38 -5.62 5.79 -6.51
CA GLU A 38 -6.87 5.21 -5.97
C GLU A 38 -7.18 5.64 -4.53
N GLN A 39 -8.48 5.78 -4.26
CA GLN A 39 -9.05 6.01 -2.94
C GLN A 39 -10.42 5.35 -2.83
N VAL A 40 -10.68 4.70 -1.70
CA VAL A 40 -11.93 3.97 -1.44
C VAL A 40 -12.59 4.51 -0.19
N ILE A 41 -13.90 4.78 -0.27
CA ILE A 41 -14.69 5.14 0.91
C ILE A 41 -15.11 3.85 1.60
N LEU A 42 -14.69 3.69 2.85
CA LEU A 42 -15.02 2.54 3.67
C LEU A 42 -16.47 2.64 4.21
N PRO A 43 -17.09 1.52 4.65
CA PRO A 43 -18.47 1.53 5.16
C PRO A 43 -18.70 2.46 6.37
N ASN A 44 -17.66 2.74 7.15
CA ASN A 44 -17.69 3.68 8.28
C ASN A 44 -17.61 5.17 7.85
N GLY A 45 -17.39 5.44 6.55
CA GLY A 45 -17.23 6.78 6.00
C GLY A 45 -15.79 7.27 5.91
N ASN A 46 -14.82 6.52 6.44
CA ASN A 46 -13.40 6.81 6.30
C ASN A 46 -12.93 6.57 4.86
N ILE A 47 -11.73 7.06 4.55
CA ILE A 47 -11.15 6.99 3.22
C ILE A 47 -9.85 6.22 3.32
N LEU A 48 -9.77 5.08 2.63
CA LEU A 48 -8.52 4.40 2.37
C LEU A 48 -7.86 5.02 1.13
N ALA A 49 -6.58 5.34 1.20
CA ALA A 49 -5.88 5.97 0.08
C ALA A 49 -4.46 5.41 -0.09
N ILE A 50 -4.04 5.34 -1.35
CA ILE A 50 -2.66 5.01 -1.71
C ILE A 50 -1.82 6.28 -1.70
N CYS A 51 -0.61 6.16 -1.17
CA CYS A 51 0.28 7.27 -0.94
C CYS A 51 1.74 6.90 -1.21
N LYS A 52 2.52 7.80 -1.80
CA LYS A 52 3.99 7.64 -1.81
C LYS A 52 4.61 8.27 -0.58
N GLU A 53 5.63 7.59 -0.06
CA GLU A 53 6.59 8.09 0.89
C GLU A 53 8.02 8.00 0.31
N THR A 54 8.90 8.86 0.82
CA THR A 54 10.32 8.83 0.48
C THR A 54 11.08 8.35 1.70
N ILE A 55 11.74 7.20 1.57
CA ILE A 55 12.74 6.73 2.54
C ILE A 55 14.05 7.38 2.16
N THR A 56 14.56 8.25 3.03
CA THR A 56 15.81 8.98 2.74
C THR A 56 17.01 8.02 2.75
N ALA A 57 18.09 8.37 2.07
CA ALA A 57 19.33 7.59 2.08
C ALA A 57 19.90 7.34 3.50
N GLU A 58 19.58 8.20 4.47
CA GLU A 58 19.98 8.01 5.88
C GLU A 58 19.13 6.93 6.58
N GLU A 59 17.85 6.84 6.24
CA GLU A 59 16.90 5.86 6.80
C GLU A 59 16.88 4.55 6.02
N ASN A 60 17.33 4.59 4.76
CA ASN A 60 17.36 3.44 3.87
C ASN A 60 18.46 2.47 4.28
N ILE A 61 18.07 1.39 4.95
CA ILE A 61 19.01 0.39 5.43
C ILE A 61 19.48 -0.54 4.30
N TYR A 62 18.85 -0.54 3.13
CA TYR A 62 19.18 -1.46 2.04
C TYR A 62 20.09 -0.83 1.00
N PHE A 63 19.93 0.47 0.75
CA PHE A 63 20.69 1.22 -0.25
C PHE A 63 21.11 2.57 0.29
N ASN A 64 22.31 3.03 -0.09
CA ASN A 64 22.79 4.38 0.25
C ASN A 64 22.23 5.44 -0.72
N GLU A 65 20.93 5.37 -1.00
CA GLU A 65 20.18 6.24 -1.93
C GLU A 65 18.74 6.41 -1.43
N ASP A 66 18.11 7.54 -1.78
CA ASP A 66 16.69 7.76 -1.52
C ASP A 66 15.84 6.74 -2.29
N MET A 67 14.78 6.27 -1.66
CA MET A 67 13.83 5.32 -2.24
C MET A 67 12.41 5.88 -2.14
N VAL A 68 11.68 5.82 -3.25
CA VAL A 68 10.24 6.14 -3.26
C VAL A 68 9.46 4.84 -3.27
N ILE A 69 8.66 4.65 -2.23
CA ILE A 69 7.85 3.46 -2.00
C ILE A 69 6.45 3.89 -1.56
N ASP A 70 5.49 2.98 -1.68
CA ASP A 70 4.11 3.25 -1.30
C ASP A 70 3.79 2.84 0.13
N LYS A 71 2.85 3.58 0.71
CA LYS A 71 2.10 3.23 1.92
C LYS A 71 0.59 3.34 1.63
N ILE A 72 -0.20 2.71 2.49
CA ILE A 72 -1.67 2.80 2.48
C ILE A 72 -2.09 3.45 3.79
N ILE A 73 -2.98 4.43 3.72
CA ILE A 73 -3.45 5.19 4.88
C ILE A 73 -4.97 5.16 4.96
N GLU A 74 -5.51 5.10 6.18
CA GLU A 74 -6.92 5.34 6.47
C GLU A 74 -7.10 6.73 7.07
N ILE A 75 -7.99 7.50 6.46
CA ILE A 75 -8.26 8.90 6.80
C ILE A 75 -9.69 9.00 7.33
N GLU A 76 -9.84 9.56 8.52
CA GLU A 76 -11.12 9.97 9.10
C GLU A 76 -11.40 11.43 8.71
N PRO A 77 -12.38 11.69 7.83
CA PRO A 77 -12.76 13.06 7.49
C PRO A 77 -13.47 13.74 8.67
N LEU A 78 -13.09 14.98 8.95
CA LEU A 78 -13.69 15.83 9.98
C LEU A 78 -14.37 17.05 9.35
N ASP A 79 -15.16 17.77 10.16
CA ASP A 79 -15.72 19.06 9.78
C ASP A 79 -14.62 20.11 9.52
N ASN A 80 -14.98 21.20 8.83
CA ASN A 80 -14.11 22.33 8.55
C ASN A 80 -12.83 21.97 7.78
N ASP A 81 -12.94 21.07 6.79
CA ASP A 81 -11.83 20.72 5.91
C ASP A 81 -10.60 20.14 6.66
N GLN A 82 -10.86 19.42 7.75
CA GLN A 82 -9.86 18.71 8.55
C GLN A 82 -9.97 17.18 8.37
N ALA A 83 -8.90 16.47 8.73
CA ALA A 83 -8.87 15.01 8.74
C ALA A 83 -7.88 14.49 9.78
N ASN A 84 -8.08 13.25 10.24
CA ASN A 84 -7.07 12.49 10.97
C ASN A 84 -6.59 11.32 10.10
N ILE A 85 -5.28 11.08 10.05
CA ILE A 85 -4.75 9.78 9.61
C ILE A 85 -4.79 8.85 10.83
N ILE A 86 -5.64 7.84 10.79
CA ILE A 86 -5.93 6.98 11.95
C ILE A 86 -5.29 5.59 11.87
N TRP A 87 -4.84 5.20 10.66
CA TRP A 87 -4.16 3.94 10.41
C TRP A 87 -3.19 4.08 9.23
N GLU A 88 -2.04 3.43 9.32
CA GLU A 88 -1.04 3.40 8.25
C GLU A 88 -0.43 1.99 8.12
N TRP A 89 -0.16 1.60 6.88
CA TRP A 89 0.62 0.42 6.53
C TRP A 89 1.68 0.81 5.52
N HIS A 90 2.93 0.49 5.81
CA HIS A 90 4.08 0.88 5.00
C HIS A 90 4.67 -0.35 4.31
N PHE A 91 4.79 -0.31 2.99
CA PHE A 91 5.37 -1.44 2.25
C PHE A 91 6.83 -1.68 2.68
N TYR A 92 7.53 -0.62 3.09
CA TYR A 92 8.92 -0.66 3.54
C TYR A 92 9.15 -1.53 4.79
N ASP A 93 8.15 -1.65 5.66
CA ASP A 93 8.23 -2.48 6.88
C ASP A 93 8.19 -3.99 6.56
N HIS A 94 7.77 -4.38 5.34
CA HIS A 94 7.58 -5.77 4.92
C HIS A 94 8.58 -6.22 3.86
N LEU A 95 9.83 -5.75 3.97
CA LEU A 95 10.94 -6.07 3.07
C LEU A 95 11.86 -7.16 3.63
N ILE A 96 12.44 -7.97 2.74
CA ILE A 96 13.44 -9.00 3.02
C ILE A 96 14.58 -8.92 2.00
N GLN A 97 15.79 -9.32 2.40
CA GLN A 97 16.96 -9.42 1.53
C GLN A 97 17.74 -10.72 1.76
N ASP A 98 18.50 -11.16 0.77
CA ASP A 98 19.33 -12.37 0.80
C ASP A 98 20.81 -12.12 0.43
N TYR A 99 21.24 -10.86 0.47
CA TYR A 99 22.58 -10.41 0.09
C TYR A 99 23.56 -10.38 1.27
N ASP A 100 23.24 -9.68 2.36
CA ASP A 100 24.12 -9.55 3.55
C ASP A 100 23.53 -10.29 4.76
N PRO A 101 24.11 -11.44 5.18
CA PRO A 101 23.63 -12.21 6.33
C PRO A 101 23.76 -11.52 7.68
N TYR A 102 24.46 -10.38 7.77
CA TYR A 102 24.63 -9.62 9.00
C TYR A 102 23.70 -8.41 9.10
N MET A 103 22.99 -8.05 8.02
CA MET A 103 22.00 -6.98 8.03
C MET A 103 20.64 -7.46 8.52
N LEU A 104 19.81 -6.51 8.96
CA LEU A 104 18.42 -6.77 9.30
C LEU A 104 17.68 -7.38 8.10
N ASN A 105 16.60 -8.10 8.41
CA ASN A 105 15.71 -8.71 7.44
C ASN A 105 16.43 -9.62 6.42
N TYR A 106 17.55 -10.24 6.82
CA TYR A 106 18.17 -11.32 6.06
C TYR A 106 17.33 -12.59 6.15
N GLY A 107 17.10 -13.26 5.03
CA GLY A 107 16.51 -14.59 5.04
C GLY A 107 16.42 -15.24 3.67
N ILE A 108 15.94 -16.48 3.64
CA ILE A 108 15.71 -17.20 2.39
C ILE A 108 14.42 -16.67 1.78
N ILE A 109 14.53 -15.96 0.64
CA ILE A 109 13.41 -15.30 -0.03
C ILE A 109 12.23 -16.26 -0.28
N SER A 110 12.50 -17.46 -0.80
CA SER A 110 11.48 -18.45 -1.13
C SER A 110 10.76 -19.04 0.08
N GLU A 111 11.34 -18.92 1.28
CA GLU A 111 10.75 -19.36 2.54
C GLU A 111 9.96 -18.26 3.25
N ASN A 112 10.03 -17.02 2.75
CA ASN A 112 9.37 -15.85 3.33
C ASN A 112 8.45 -15.13 2.32
N PRO A 113 7.45 -15.82 1.73
CA PRO A 113 6.58 -15.21 0.72
C PRO A 113 5.73 -14.04 1.25
N GLN A 114 5.58 -13.93 2.58
CA GLN A 114 4.87 -12.85 3.26
C GLN A 114 5.65 -11.52 3.29
N LEU A 115 6.92 -11.53 2.86
CA LEU A 115 7.78 -10.36 2.74
C LEU A 115 8.19 -10.14 1.28
N PHE A 116 8.57 -8.92 0.92
CA PHE A 116 9.00 -8.57 -0.43
C PHE A 116 10.52 -8.53 -0.54
N ASN A 117 11.07 -9.24 -1.53
CA ASN A 117 12.50 -9.19 -1.83
C ASN A 117 12.91 -7.81 -2.35
N ILE A 118 13.58 -7.01 -1.53
CA ILE A 118 14.04 -5.67 -1.90
C ILE A 118 14.99 -5.67 -3.11
N ASN A 119 15.62 -6.81 -3.41
CA ASN A 119 16.51 -6.97 -4.56
C ASN A 119 15.78 -7.36 -5.86
N ALA A 120 14.47 -7.62 -5.83
CA ALA A 120 13.73 -8.12 -7.00
C ALA A 120 13.47 -7.05 -8.06
N TYR A 121 13.55 -5.76 -7.71
CA TYR A 121 13.23 -4.65 -8.60
C TYR A 121 14.29 -3.55 -8.50
N ASN A 122 14.75 -2.99 -9.63
CA ASN A 122 15.92 -2.10 -9.65
C ASN A 122 15.57 -0.62 -9.92
N LEU A 123 14.29 -0.24 -9.82
CA LEU A 123 13.84 1.16 -9.99
C LEU A 123 13.48 1.75 -8.63
N LEU A 124 14.48 2.28 -7.92
CA LEU A 124 14.31 2.84 -6.57
C LEU A 124 13.42 4.09 -6.53
N GLY A 125 13.31 4.84 -7.63
CA GLY A 125 12.48 6.06 -7.71
C GLY A 125 10.97 5.82 -7.84
N ASP A 126 10.52 4.59 -8.00
CA ASP A 126 9.09 4.22 -8.08
C ASP A 126 8.89 2.70 -7.85
N PHE A 127 9.34 2.26 -6.68
CA PHE A 127 9.67 0.85 -6.44
C PHE A 127 8.45 -0.07 -6.50
N THR A 128 7.38 0.30 -5.80
CA THR A 128 6.13 -0.47 -5.72
C THR A 128 5.10 -0.02 -6.73
N HIS A 129 4.93 1.28 -6.94
CA HIS A 129 3.90 1.86 -7.82
C HIS A 129 2.54 1.16 -7.68
N LEU A 130 1.92 1.31 -6.50
CA LEU A 130 0.59 0.80 -6.25
C LEU A 130 -0.45 1.57 -7.07
N ASN A 131 -1.37 0.86 -7.70
CA ASN A 131 -2.35 1.46 -8.63
C ASN A 131 -3.78 1.40 -8.15
N CYS A 132 -4.12 0.39 -7.36
CA CYS A 132 -5.50 0.17 -6.96
C CYS A 132 -5.49 -0.48 -5.59
N VAL A 133 -6.48 -0.12 -4.77
CA VAL A 133 -6.72 -0.63 -3.44
C VAL A 133 -8.21 -0.85 -3.29
N ASP A 134 -8.60 -1.91 -2.59
CA ASP A 134 -10.00 -2.18 -2.25
C ASP A 134 -10.09 -2.87 -0.90
N PHE A 135 -11.25 -2.78 -0.26
CA PHE A 135 -11.48 -3.23 1.11
C PHE A 135 -12.63 -4.24 1.20
N ASN A 136 -12.37 -5.37 1.87
CA ASN A 136 -13.38 -6.35 2.21
C ASN A 136 -13.78 -6.20 3.69
N PRO A 137 -14.99 -5.68 4.00
CA PRO A 137 -15.42 -5.49 5.37
C PRO A 137 -15.68 -6.79 6.14
N ASP A 138 -16.06 -7.87 5.46
CA ASP A 138 -16.38 -9.16 6.10
C ASP A 138 -15.11 -9.88 6.57
N LEU A 139 -14.02 -9.75 5.81
CA LEU A 139 -12.72 -10.33 6.14
C LEU A 139 -11.78 -9.36 6.86
N ASN A 140 -12.13 -8.08 6.89
CA ASN A 140 -11.28 -6.98 7.35
C ASN A 140 -9.91 -7.00 6.64
N GLN A 141 -9.95 -7.11 5.31
CA GLN A 141 -8.77 -7.25 4.46
C GLN A 141 -8.71 -6.14 3.43
N ILE A 142 -7.50 -5.66 3.17
CA ILE A 142 -7.23 -4.79 2.03
C ILE A 142 -6.57 -5.64 0.94
N ILE A 143 -7.05 -5.49 -0.29
CA ILE A 143 -6.38 -5.98 -1.50
C ILE A 143 -5.80 -4.79 -2.25
N PHE A 144 -4.61 -4.93 -2.83
CA PHE A 144 -4.03 -3.89 -3.68
C PHE A 144 -3.18 -4.46 -4.80
N SER A 145 -3.00 -3.66 -5.86
CA SER A 145 -2.21 -4.03 -7.04
C SER A 145 -0.99 -3.15 -7.20
N SER A 146 0.11 -3.77 -7.59
CA SER A 146 1.37 -3.10 -7.91
C SER A 146 1.68 -3.24 -9.38
N ARG A 147 1.78 -2.10 -10.07
CA ARG A 147 2.16 -2.05 -11.49
C ARG A 147 3.61 -2.47 -11.68
N SER A 148 4.52 -1.96 -10.85
CA SER A 148 5.96 -2.20 -10.95
C SER A 148 6.30 -3.66 -10.65
N LEU A 149 5.66 -4.25 -9.65
CA LEU A 149 5.97 -5.61 -9.20
C LEU A 149 5.25 -6.69 -10.02
N ASN A 150 4.21 -6.32 -10.77
CA ASN A 150 3.34 -7.25 -11.49
C ASN A 150 2.62 -8.22 -10.55
N GLU A 151 2.13 -7.71 -9.43
CA GLU A 151 1.48 -8.51 -8.38
C GLU A 151 0.25 -7.84 -7.81
N ILE A 152 -0.60 -8.66 -7.20
CA ILE A 152 -1.59 -8.25 -6.22
C ILE A 152 -1.21 -8.80 -4.86
N PHE A 153 -1.64 -8.11 -3.80
CA PHE A 153 -1.36 -8.46 -2.41
C PHE A 153 -2.62 -8.32 -1.57
N ILE A 154 -2.71 -9.08 -0.49
CA ILE A 154 -3.75 -8.94 0.53
C ILE A 154 -3.08 -8.78 1.90
N ILE A 155 -3.53 -7.81 2.69
CA ILE A 155 -3.06 -7.52 4.06
C ILE A 155 -4.22 -7.45 5.06
N ASP A 156 -3.88 -7.56 6.35
CA ASP A 156 -4.82 -7.48 7.47
C ASP A 156 -5.07 -6.02 7.91
N HIS A 157 -6.32 -5.56 7.81
CA HIS A 157 -6.74 -4.23 8.25
C HIS A 157 -7.37 -4.22 9.66
N SER A 158 -7.48 -5.38 10.32
CA SER A 158 -7.87 -5.43 11.74
C SER A 158 -6.75 -5.01 12.69
N THR A 159 -5.55 -4.74 12.16
CA THR A 159 -4.37 -4.31 12.87
C THR A 159 -4.49 -2.86 13.34
N THR A 160 -3.87 -2.53 14.47
CA THR A 160 -3.48 -1.14 14.75
C THR A 160 -2.29 -0.73 13.88
N THR A 161 -1.99 0.57 13.71
CA THR A 161 -0.78 1.03 13.00
C THR A 161 0.50 0.38 13.54
N LEU A 162 0.58 0.15 14.85
CA LEU A 162 1.74 -0.49 15.47
C LEU A 162 1.86 -1.98 15.10
N GLU A 163 0.74 -2.69 15.03
CA GLU A 163 0.72 -4.09 14.58
C GLU A 163 0.94 -4.21 13.07
N ALA A 164 0.42 -3.26 12.29
CA ALA A 164 0.61 -3.18 10.84
C ALA A 164 2.09 -3.03 10.50
N LYS A 165 2.87 -2.28 11.28
CA LYS A 165 4.33 -2.20 11.14
C LYS A 165 5.06 -3.51 11.44
N GLY A 166 4.44 -4.41 12.20
CA GLY A 166 5.07 -5.64 12.68
C GLY A 166 4.66 -6.90 11.91
N HIS A 167 5.16 -8.04 12.38
CA HIS A 167 4.88 -9.38 11.84
C HIS A 167 3.91 -10.18 12.72
N ILE A 168 3.33 -9.54 13.74
CA ILE A 168 2.45 -10.16 14.75
C ILE A 168 1.34 -9.16 15.09
N GLY A 169 0.12 -9.68 15.28
CA GLY A 169 -1.07 -8.88 15.57
C GLY A 169 -2.15 -9.08 14.52
N GLY A 170 -3.26 -8.37 14.70
CA GLY A 170 -4.45 -8.54 13.88
C GLY A 170 -5.12 -9.91 14.04
N ILE A 171 -6.28 -10.10 13.41
CA ILE A 171 -7.07 -11.34 13.52
C ILE A 171 -6.38 -12.53 12.84
N TYR A 172 -5.48 -12.28 11.88
CA TYR A 172 -4.73 -13.33 11.21
C TYR A 172 -3.38 -13.64 11.90
N GLY A 173 -3.00 -12.87 12.93
CA GLY A 173 -1.77 -13.08 13.68
C GLY A 173 -0.49 -12.83 12.87
N LYS A 174 -0.57 -11.98 11.85
CA LYS A 174 0.51 -11.68 10.89
C LYS A 174 0.99 -10.23 10.93
N GLY A 175 0.39 -9.37 11.77
CA GLY A 175 0.66 -7.94 11.68
C GLY A 175 0.33 -7.44 10.26
N GLY A 176 1.21 -6.61 9.68
CA GLY A 176 1.04 -6.14 8.29
C GLY A 176 1.65 -7.02 7.20
N ASP A 177 2.24 -8.16 7.54
CA ASP A 177 2.80 -9.05 6.51
C ASP A 177 1.73 -9.50 5.49
N PHE A 178 2.16 -9.78 4.26
CA PHE A 178 1.21 -10.22 3.23
C PHE A 178 0.53 -11.53 3.65
N LEU A 179 -0.80 -11.51 3.74
CA LEU A 179 -1.62 -12.70 3.92
C LEU A 179 -1.61 -13.55 2.63
N TYR A 180 -1.56 -12.86 1.50
CA TYR A 180 -1.55 -13.47 0.18
C TYR A 180 -0.87 -12.55 -0.83
N ARG A 181 -0.27 -13.15 -1.86
CA ARG A 181 0.24 -12.47 -3.05
C ARG A 181 0.14 -13.35 -4.27
N TRP A 182 -0.02 -12.74 -5.45
CA TRP A 182 -0.09 -13.47 -6.72
C TRP A 182 0.26 -12.58 -7.91
N GLY A 183 0.79 -13.17 -8.98
CA GLY A 183 1.02 -12.49 -10.26
C GLY A 183 2.43 -12.67 -10.81
N ASN A 184 3.46 -12.56 -9.96
CA ASN A 184 4.86 -12.65 -10.37
C ASN A 184 5.71 -13.40 -9.31
N PRO A 185 5.75 -14.74 -9.37
CA PRO A 185 6.49 -15.55 -8.39
C PRO A 185 8.02 -15.45 -8.46
N ILE A 186 8.56 -14.80 -9.49
CA ILE A 186 9.99 -14.47 -9.59
C ILE A 186 10.40 -13.55 -8.43
N ASN A 187 9.54 -12.60 -8.06
CA ASN A 187 9.83 -11.61 -7.02
C ASN A 187 10.08 -12.22 -5.63
N TYR A 188 9.71 -13.49 -5.44
CA TYR A 188 9.94 -14.21 -4.21
C TYR A 188 10.53 -15.61 -4.45
N ASN A 189 11.29 -15.81 -5.53
CA ASN A 189 12.06 -17.01 -5.83
C ASN A 189 11.23 -18.32 -5.81
N ARG A 190 9.95 -18.28 -6.23
CA ARG A 190 9.05 -19.45 -6.28
C ARG A 190 8.50 -19.76 -7.67
N GLY A 191 9.10 -19.20 -8.70
CA GLY A 191 8.77 -19.49 -10.09
C GLY A 191 9.74 -18.81 -11.05
N ASP A 192 9.48 -18.99 -12.34
CA ASP A 192 10.25 -18.36 -13.41
C ASP A 192 9.36 -17.51 -14.33
N ILE A 193 9.90 -17.09 -15.48
CA ILE A 193 9.21 -16.25 -16.46
C ILE A 193 7.93 -16.88 -17.03
N LEU A 194 7.81 -18.21 -17.03
CA LEU A 194 6.62 -18.92 -17.49
C LEU A 194 5.51 -18.91 -16.43
N ASP A 195 5.87 -18.67 -15.16
CA ASP A 195 4.93 -18.64 -14.04
C ASP A 195 4.31 -17.25 -13.83
N GLN A 196 4.92 -16.18 -14.35
CA GLN A 196 4.34 -14.84 -14.30
C GLN A 196 2.98 -14.81 -15.05
N LYS A 197 1.97 -14.24 -14.40
CA LYS A 197 0.59 -14.13 -14.90
C LYS A 197 0.13 -12.70 -15.09
N LEU A 198 0.62 -11.77 -14.27
CA LEU A 198 0.26 -10.37 -14.37
C LEU A 198 1.38 -9.58 -15.06
N HIS A 199 0.97 -8.55 -15.80
CA HIS A 199 1.88 -7.64 -16.50
C HIS A 199 1.31 -6.23 -16.36
N ALA A 200 1.89 -5.45 -15.44
CA ALA A 200 1.45 -4.12 -15.08
C ALA A 200 -0.06 -4.06 -14.74
N PRO A 201 -0.54 -4.79 -13.70
CA PRO A 201 -1.93 -4.67 -13.27
C PRO A 201 -2.21 -3.23 -12.80
N HIS A 202 -3.41 -2.74 -13.10
CA HIS A 202 -3.86 -1.40 -12.72
C HIS A 202 -5.12 -1.41 -11.85
N GLY A 203 -5.83 -2.53 -11.77
CA GLY A 203 -7.09 -2.65 -11.04
C GLY A 203 -7.18 -4.01 -10.37
N VAL A 204 -7.68 -4.00 -9.15
CA VAL A 204 -8.05 -5.19 -8.40
C VAL A 204 -9.17 -4.80 -7.44
N ASN A 205 -10.19 -5.64 -7.33
CA ASN A 205 -11.31 -5.39 -6.45
C ASN A 205 -11.85 -6.71 -5.90
N TRP A 206 -12.46 -6.64 -4.74
CA TRP A 206 -13.33 -7.68 -4.24
C TRP A 206 -14.62 -7.68 -5.04
N ILE A 207 -15.19 -8.87 -5.22
CA ILE A 207 -16.53 -9.01 -5.81
C ILE A 207 -17.50 -9.02 -4.64
N ASP A 208 -18.42 -8.06 -4.64
CA ASP A 208 -19.51 -7.97 -3.68
C ASP A 208 -20.32 -9.29 -3.70
N LEU A 209 -20.72 -9.78 -2.52
CA LEU A 209 -21.44 -11.05 -2.37
C LEU A 209 -22.74 -11.13 -3.20
N ASP A 210 -23.32 -9.97 -3.52
CA ASP A 210 -24.56 -9.85 -4.28
C ASP A 210 -24.34 -9.85 -5.81
N TYR A 211 -23.09 -9.94 -6.28
CA TYR A 211 -22.72 -9.95 -7.69
C TYR A 211 -22.06 -11.29 -8.10
N PRO A 212 -22.27 -11.77 -9.35
CA PRO A 212 -21.62 -12.96 -9.86
C PRO A 212 -20.11 -12.77 -10.10
#